data_AF-A0A9Q1E6F0-F1
#
_entry.id   AF-A0A9Q1E6F0-F1
#
_cell.length_a   1.000
_cell.length_b   1.000
_cell.length_c   1.000
_cell.angle_alpha   90.00
_cell.angle_beta   90.00
_cell.angle_gamma   90.00
#
_symmetry.space_group_name_H-M   'P 1'
#
loop_
_entity.id
_entity.type
_entity.pdbx_description
1 polymer ?
#
loop_
_entity_poly.entity_id
_entity_poly.type
_entity_poly.pdbx_seq_one_letter_code
_entity_poly.pdbx_strand_id
1 'polypeptide(L)'
;MAAFRVLVLPLVTGLRTPTVNQGGPSVALPVWNPWRPPANAMYMGSQEMVQVLGRDDSTIRQNLDKLIFYYGATDQWCPVQYYHDIKGDFPTGTSGSAGRGIGHAFVLDAGREVAAMVTEWIRDDVENA
;
A
#
# COMPACT_ATOMS: atom_id res chain seq x y z
N MET A 1 25.57 40.54 -8.21
CA MET A 1 25.57 40.79 -6.75
C MET A 1 24.72 39.73 -6.06
N ALA A 2 25.28 39.09 -5.02
CA ALA A 2 24.68 38.30 -3.93
C ALA A 2 23.61 37.24 -4.30
N ALA A 3 23.79 35.91 -4.19
CA ALA A 3 24.37 35.09 -3.11
C ALA A 3 23.78 35.40 -1.72
N PHE A 4 22.57 34.91 -1.45
CA PHE A 4 22.01 34.88 -0.09
C PHE A 4 22.28 33.50 0.53
N ARG A 5 23.46 33.38 1.15
CA ARG A 5 23.78 32.32 2.11
C ARG A 5 23.07 32.66 3.42
N VAL A 6 22.06 31.88 3.80
CA VAL A 6 21.60 31.85 5.19
C VAL A 6 22.66 31.05 5.97
N LEU A 7 23.50 31.81 6.67
CA LEU A 7 24.56 31.33 7.53
C LEU A 7 23.95 30.98 8.89
N VAL A 8 23.65 29.69 9.12
CA VAL A 8 23.50 29.16 10.47
C VAL A 8 24.77 28.38 10.76
N LEU A 9 25.71 29.02 11.46
CA LEU A 9 26.90 28.34 11.97
C LEU A 9 26.50 27.33 13.06
N PRO A 10 27.17 26.17 13.14
CA PRO A 10 26.76 25.07 13.99
C PRO A 10 27.34 25.26 15.40
N LEU A 11 26.46 25.26 16.41
CA LEU A 11 26.84 24.95 17.78
C LEU A 11 26.09 23.68 18.16
N VAL A 12 26.81 22.55 18.06
CA VAL A 12 26.74 21.33 18.86
C VAL A 12 27.59 20.31 18.10
N THR A 13 28.84 20.24 18.50
CA THR A 13 29.77 19.13 18.23
C THR A 13 29.15 17.85 18.79
N GLY A 14 28.84 16.85 17.94
CA GLY A 14 28.56 15.51 18.47
C GLY A 14 27.76 14.50 17.65
N LEU A 15 27.19 14.82 16.47
CA LEU A 15 26.57 13.78 15.62
C LEU A 15 27.06 13.90 14.19
N ARG A 16 27.98 13.00 13.80
CA ARG A 16 28.25 12.69 12.39
C ARG A 16 26.95 12.19 11.77
N THR A 17 26.37 13.00 10.89
CA THR A 17 25.42 12.52 9.89
C THR A 17 26.15 11.54 8.98
N PRO A 18 25.62 10.32 8.75
CA PRO A 18 26.20 9.46 7.73
C PRO A 18 25.81 10.03 6.36
N THR A 19 26.79 10.60 5.67
CA THR A 19 26.72 10.84 4.23
C THR A 19 26.49 9.50 3.52
N VAL A 20 25.35 9.34 2.85
CA VAL A 20 25.14 8.25 1.88
C VAL A 20 26.10 8.51 0.72
N ASN A 21 27.18 7.74 0.66
CA ASN A 21 28.05 7.66 -0.51
C ASN A 21 27.53 6.52 -1.39
N GLN A 22 26.96 6.87 -2.54
CA GLN A 22 26.44 5.94 -3.56
C GLN A 22 27.59 5.36 -4.40
N GLY A 23 28.37 4.46 -3.80
CA GLY A 23 29.33 3.62 -4.52
C GLY A 23 29.31 2.20 -3.97
N GLY A 24 28.73 1.26 -4.71
CA GLY A 24 28.79 -0.18 -4.37
C GLY A 24 30.20 -0.76 -4.52
N PRO A 25 30.44 -2.07 -4.26
CA PRO A 25 29.50 -3.13 -3.91
C PRO A 25 29.81 -3.78 -2.53
N SER A 26 28.79 -4.27 -1.83
CA SER A 26 28.90 -5.50 -1.00
C SER A 26 27.52 -5.90 -0.50
N VAL A 27 26.98 -6.96 -1.09
CA VAL A 27 25.76 -7.67 -0.70
C VAL A 27 25.99 -8.60 0.51
N ALA A 28 27.07 -8.41 1.26
CA ALA A 28 27.32 -9.11 2.51
C ALA A 28 27.31 -8.11 3.67
N LEU A 29 26.12 -7.78 4.17
CA LEU A 29 25.95 -6.90 5.33
C LEU A 29 25.73 -7.73 6.59
N PRO A 30 26.46 -7.47 7.69
CA PRO A 30 26.23 -8.18 8.94
C PRO A 30 24.84 -7.80 9.47
N VAL A 31 23.96 -8.79 9.50
CA VAL A 31 22.56 -8.73 9.99
C VAL A 31 22.43 -8.26 11.46
N TRP A 32 23.55 -8.07 12.16
CA TRP A 32 23.63 -7.88 13.61
C TRP A 32 23.59 -6.43 14.14
N ASN A 33 23.36 -5.39 13.31
CA ASN A 33 23.18 -4.02 13.84
C ASN A 33 21.72 -3.77 14.28
N PRO A 34 21.44 -3.62 15.59
CA PRO A 34 20.07 -3.48 16.11
C PRO A 34 19.34 -2.21 15.62
N TRP A 35 20.06 -1.19 15.15
CA TRP A 35 19.47 0.08 14.72
C TRP A 35 19.07 0.13 13.23
N ARG A 36 19.51 -0.84 12.42
CA ARG A 36 19.20 -0.85 10.98
C ARG A 36 17.74 -1.17 10.67
N PRO A 37 17.08 -2.16 11.29
CA PRO A 37 15.69 -2.46 10.98
C PRO A 37 14.74 -1.29 11.29
N PRO A 38 14.82 -0.62 12.46
CA PRO A 38 13.99 0.56 12.72
C PRO A 38 14.27 1.72 11.75
N ALA A 39 15.54 2.00 11.43
CA ALA A 39 15.89 3.07 10.50
C ALA A 39 15.37 2.81 9.09
N ASN A 40 15.45 1.57 8.61
CA ASN A 40 14.91 1.18 7.31
C ASN A 40 13.38 1.26 7.29
N ALA A 41 12.70 0.82 8.35
CA ALA A 41 11.25 0.92 8.46
C ALA A 41 10.78 2.39 8.45
N MET A 42 11.43 3.25 9.23
CA MET A 42 11.15 4.70 9.25
C MET A 42 11.42 5.35 7.89
N TYR A 43 12.50 4.94 7.21
CA TYR A 43 12.80 5.42 5.87
C TYR A 43 11.71 5.01 4.87
N MET A 44 11.29 3.74 4.84
CA MET A 44 10.22 3.27 3.96
C MET A 44 8.90 4.00 4.23
N GLY A 45 8.49 4.13 5.50
CA GLY A 45 7.30 4.90 5.86
C GLY A 45 7.38 6.38 5.46
N SER A 46 8.56 7.00 5.60
CA SER A 46 8.76 8.39 5.15
C SER A 46 8.66 8.54 3.63
N GLN A 47 9.12 7.55 2.86
CA GLN A 47 9.02 7.56 1.41
C GLN A 47 7.57 7.38 0.95
N GLU A 48 6.82 6.47 1.59
CA GLU A 48 5.40 6.27 1.32
C GLU A 48 4.60 7.57 1.53
N MET A 49 4.83 8.29 2.62
CA MET A 49 4.15 9.56 2.91
C MET A 49 4.45 10.68 1.90
N VAL A 50 5.56 10.58 1.14
CA VAL A 50 5.93 11.56 0.11
C VAL A 50 5.42 11.15 -1.27
N GLN A 51 5.40 9.84 -1.55
CA GLN A 51 5.13 9.30 -2.89
C GLN A 51 3.66 8.91 -3.08
N VAL A 52 3.00 8.41 -2.03
CA VAL A 52 1.62 7.91 -2.06
C VAL A 52 0.69 8.97 -1.47
N LEU A 53 0.44 10.02 -2.26
CA LEU A 53 -0.39 11.15 -1.85
C LEU A 53 -1.90 10.94 -2.08
N GLY A 54 -2.25 9.94 -2.87
CA GLY A 54 -3.64 9.64 -3.21
C GLY A 54 -3.76 8.34 -4.00
N ARG A 55 -5.00 7.87 -4.12
CA ARG A 55 -5.34 6.69 -4.91
C ARG A 55 -5.23 7.03 -6.41
N ASP A 56 -4.63 6.13 -7.18
CA ASP A 56 -4.57 6.27 -8.64
C ASP A 56 -5.90 5.88 -9.28
N ASP A 57 -6.85 6.81 -9.22
CA ASP A 57 -8.16 6.63 -9.84
C ASP A 57 -8.08 6.48 -11.37
N SER A 58 -7.04 7.02 -12.01
CA SER A 58 -6.95 7.02 -13.48
C SER A 58 -6.75 5.60 -14.01
N THR A 59 -5.87 4.83 -13.38
CA THR A 59 -5.61 3.43 -13.69
C THR A 59 -6.80 2.55 -13.33
N ILE A 60 -7.45 2.84 -12.20
CA ILE A 60 -8.67 2.12 -11.78
C ILE A 60 -9.75 2.29 -12.86
N ARG A 61 -10.08 3.52 -13.27
CA ARG A 61 -11.10 3.79 -14.30
C ARG A 61 -10.84 3.05 -15.61
N GLN A 62 -9.58 2.99 -16.03
CA GLN A 62 -9.18 2.35 -17.29
C GLN A 62 -9.33 0.82 -17.27
N ASN A 63 -9.39 0.20 -16.09
CA ASN A 63 -9.43 -1.25 -15.93
C ASN A 63 -10.62 -1.71 -15.07
N LEU A 64 -11.66 -0.88 -14.92
CA LEU A 64 -12.83 -1.21 -14.08
C LEU A 64 -13.53 -2.49 -14.52
N ASP A 65 -13.43 -2.85 -15.80
CA ASP A 65 -13.93 -4.08 -16.40
C ASP A 65 -13.24 -5.35 -15.86
N LYS A 66 -12.00 -5.22 -15.35
CA LYS A 66 -11.16 -6.34 -14.88
C LYS A 66 -11.05 -6.40 -13.36
N LEU A 67 -11.55 -5.40 -12.66
CA LEU A 67 -11.38 -5.24 -11.22
C LEU A 67 -12.68 -5.57 -10.48
N ILE A 68 -12.58 -6.51 -9.54
CA ILE A 68 -13.65 -6.81 -8.59
C ILE A 68 -13.18 -6.33 -7.22
N PHE A 69 -13.87 -5.33 -6.67
CA PHE A 69 -13.59 -4.83 -5.33
C PHE A 69 -14.43 -5.58 -4.30
N TYR A 70 -13.77 -6.40 -3.48
CA TYR A 70 -14.40 -7.15 -2.40
C TYR A 70 -13.96 -6.61 -1.04
N TYR A 71 -14.93 -6.33 -0.16
CA TYR A 71 -14.70 -5.82 1.19
C TYR A 71 -15.39 -6.73 2.20
N GLY A 72 -14.65 -7.09 3.25
CA GLY A 72 -15.17 -7.86 4.38
C GLY A 72 -15.99 -6.98 5.32
N ALA A 73 -17.19 -7.43 5.72
CA ALA A 73 -18.05 -6.68 6.64
C ALA A 73 -17.44 -6.52 8.05
N THR A 74 -16.54 -7.41 8.44
CA THR A 74 -15.89 -7.46 9.76
C THR A 74 -14.38 -7.26 9.68
N ASP A 75 -13.88 -6.72 8.57
CA ASP A 75 -12.46 -6.41 8.40
C ASP A 75 -12.09 -5.21 9.29
N GLN A 76 -11.19 -5.44 10.26
CA GLN A 76 -10.70 -4.38 11.16
C GLN A 76 -9.53 -3.58 10.58
N TRP A 77 -8.98 -4.00 9.44
CA TRP A 77 -7.86 -3.36 8.76
C TRP A 77 -8.36 -2.40 7.68
N CYS A 78 -9.52 -2.69 7.10
CA CYS A 78 -10.18 -1.85 6.10
C CYS A 78 -11.57 -1.40 6.60
N PRO A 79 -11.73 -0.14 7.03
CA PRO A 79 -13.02 0.39 7.43
C PRO A 79 -14.05 0.29 6.29
N VAL A 80 -15.31 -0.03 6.64
CA VAL A 80 -16.43 -0.10 5.68
C VAL A 80 -16.63 1.20 4.89
N GLN A 81 -16.16 2.34 5.42
CA GLN A 81 -16.22 3.63 4.74
C GLN A 81 -15.52 3.59 3.37
N TYR A 82 -14.39 2.87 3.24
CA TYR A 82 -13.66 2.81 1.97
C TYR A 82 -14.41 2.06 0.87
N TYR A 83 -15.25 1.09 1.26
CA TYR A 83 -16.19 0.47 0.32
C TYR A 83 -17.20 1.50 -0.21
N HIS A 84 -17.76 2.34 0.67
CA HIS A 84 -18.69 3.38 0.27
C HIS A 84 -18.03 4.43 -0.62
N ASP A 85 -16.80 4.83 -0.30
CA ASP A 85 -16.04 5.81 -1.08
C ASP A 85 -15.77 5.27 -2.50
N ILE A 86 -15.26 4.04 -2.63
CA ILE A 86 -15.03 3.38 -3.93
C ILE A 86 -16.33 3.21 -4.72
N LYS A 87 -17.42 2.85 -4.05
CA LYS A 87 -18.72 2.70 -4.70
C LYS A 87 -19.29 4.04 -5.18
N GLY A 88 -19.03 5.13 -4.45
CA GLY A 88 -19.39 6.48 -4.87
C GLY A 88 -18.56 6.96 -6.07
N ASP A 89 -17.25 6.70 -6.05
CA ASP A 89 -16.33 7.14 -7.09
C ASP A 89 -16.46 6.33 -8.39
N PHE A 90 -16.84 5.05 -8.28
CA PHE A 90 -16.93 4.10 -9.40
C PHE A 90 -18.26 3.33 -9.40
N PRO A 91 -19.39 4.00 -9.72
CA PRO A 91 -20.72 3.38 -9.66
C PRO A 91 -20.93 2.27 -10.69
N THR A 92 -20.11 2.23 -11.76
CA THR A 92 -20.15 1.20 -12.82
C THR A 92 -19.25 -0.01 -12.54
N GLY A 93 -18.41 0.03 -11.50
CA GLY A 93 -17.53 -1.08 -11.16
C GLY A 93 -18.31 -2.23 -10.54
N THR A 94 -17.97 -3.47 -10.92
CA THR A 94 -18.54 -4.70 -10.34
C THR A 94 -18.14 -4.82 -8.87
N SER A 95 -18.90 -4.17 -8.01
CA SER A 95 -18.73 -4.25 -6.56
C SER A 95 -19.44 -5.50 -6.10
N GLY A 96 -18.67 -6.57 -5.90
CA GLY A 96 -19.15 -7.78 -5.24
C GLY A 96 -19.78 -7.41 -3.90
N SER A 97 -20.98 -7.92 -3.63
CA SER A 97 -21.72 -7.58 -2.42
C SER A 97 -20.84 -7.74 -1.17
N ALA A 98 -20.84 -6.76 -0.28
CA ALA A 98 -20.15 -6.75 1.02
C ALA A 98 -20.70 -7.81 2.02
N GLY A 99 -21.19 -8.94 1.53
CA GLY A 99 -22.18 -9.77 2.22
C GLY A 99 -21.65 -10.92 3.04
N ARG A 100 -20.36 -11.28 2.93
CA ARG A 100 -19.77 -12.34 3.76
C ARG A 100 -18.78 -11.70 4.72
N GLY A 101 -18.95 -11.94 6.02
CA GLY A 101 -18.10 -11.42 7.11
C GLY A 101 -16.71 -12.05 7.11
N ILE A 102 -16.04 -12.03 5.96
CA ILE A 102 -14.72 -12.57 5.77
C ILE A 102 -13.72 -11.53 6.27
N GLY A 103 -12.88 -11.90 7.22
CA GLY A 103 -11.83 -11.03 7.73
C GLY A 103 -10.71 -10.78 6.72
N HIS A 104 -9.89 -9.76 6.98
CA HIS A 104 -8.75 -9.39 6.13
C HIS A 104 -7.85 -10.58 5.76
N ALA A 105 -7.56 -11.41 6.76
CA ALA A 105 -6.77 -12.62 6.62
C ALA A 105 -7.62 -13.81 6.16
N PHE A 106 -8.41 -13.63 5.11
CA PHE A 106 -9.28 -14.68 4.56
C PHE A 106 -8.52 -15.95 4.18
N VAL A 107 -7.23 -15.83 3.85
CA VAL A 107 -6.34 -16.94 3.54
C VAL A 107 -6.20 -17.91 4.72
N LEU A 108 -6.34 -17.43 5.96
CA LEU A 108 -6.16 -18.24 7.15
C LEU A 108 -7.44 -19.02 7.51
N ASP A 109 -8.61 -18.38 7.42
CA ASP A 109 -9.84 -18.94 8.01
C ASP A 109 -10.99 -19.14 7.01
N ALA A 110 -10.94 -18.50 5.84
CA ALA A 110 -12.05 -18.48 4.86
C ALA A 110 -11.63 -18.86 3.43
N GLY A 111 -10.46 -19.50 3.26
CA GLY A 111 -9.88 -19.78 1.96
C GLY A 111 -10.79 -20.60 1.04
N ARG A 112 -11.53 -21.59 1.59
CA ARG A 112 -12.50 -22.38 0.83
C ARG A 112 -13.67 -21.54 0.32
N GLU A 113 -14.18 -20.63 1.15
CA GLU A 113 -15.32 -19.78 0.81
C GLU A 113 -14.94 -18.76 -0.27
N VAL A 114 -13.77 -18.14 -0.12
CA VAL A 114 -13.23 -17.21 -1.13
C VAL A 114 -12.94 -17.94 -2.44
N ALA A 115 -12.37 -19.15 -2.40
CA ALA A 115 -12.11 -19.93 -3.62
C ALA A 115 -13.40 -20.29 -4.38
N ALA A 116 -14.47 -20.67 -3.66
CA ALA A 116 -15.76 -20.94 -4.28
C ALA A 116 -16.32 -19.67 -4.96
N MET A 117 -16.29 -18.55 -4.25
CA MET A 117 -16.77 -17.26 -4.74
C MET A 117 -16.00 -16.77 -5.98
N VAL A 118 -14.66 -16.87 -5.97
CA VAL A 118 -13.83 -16.51 -7.13
C VAL A 118 -14.09 -17.45 -8.31
N THR A 119 -14.32 -18.74 -8.06
CA THR A 119 -14.66 -19.71 -9.13
C THR A 119 -15.99 -19.36 -9.80
N GLU A 120 -16.99 -18.93 -9.02
CA GLU A 120 -18.27 -18.46 -9.55
C GLU A 120 -18.07 -17.21 -10.43
N TRP A 121 -17.33 -16.20 -9.95
CA TRP A 121 -17.04 -15.00 -10.75
C TRP A 121 -16.35 -15.30 -12.08
N ILE A 122 -15.36 -16.20 -12.07
CA ILE A 122 -14.65 -16.58 -13.30
C ILE A 122 -15.59 -17.32 -14.27
N ARG A 123 -16.48 -18.18 -13.76
CA ARG A 123 -17.46 -18.88 -14.60
C ARG A 123 -18.42 -17.90 -15.25
N ASP A 124 -18.97 -16.98 -14.47
CA ASP A 124 -19.87 -15.94 -14.98
C ASP A 124 -19.18 -15.10 -16.07
N ASP A 125 -17.91 -14.74 -15.88
CA ASP A 125 -17.14 -13.98 -16.88
C ASP A 125 -16.92 -14.79 -18.17
N VAL A 126 -16.55 -16.06 -18.05
CA VAL A 126 -16.35 -16.96 -19.20
C VAL A 126 -17.66 -17.23 -19.96
N GLU A 127 -18.80 -17.34 -19.26
CA GLU A 127 -20.10 -17.58 -19.87
C GLU A 127 -20.71 -16.32 -20.51
N ASN A 128 -20.31 -15.13 -20.07
CA ASN A 128 -20.79 -13.84 -20.60
C ASN A 128 -19.81 -13.14 -21.58
N ALA A 129 -18.65 -13.75 -21.87
CA ALA A 129 -17.65 -13.28 -22.83
C ALA A 129 -17.98 -13.63 -24.29
#